data_AF-A0A392QRZ1-F1
#
_entry.id   AF-A0A392QRZ1-F1
#
_cell.length_a   1.000
_cell.length_b   1.000
_cell.length_c   1.000
_cell.angle_alpha   90.00
_cell.angle_beta   90.00
_cell.angle_gamma   90.00
#
_symmetry.space_group_name_H-M   'P 1'
#
loop_
_entity.id
_entity.type
_entity.pdbx_description
1 polymer ?
#
loop_
_entity_poly.entity_id
_entity_poly.type
_entity_poly.pdbx_seq_one_letter_code
_entity_poly.pdbx_strand_id
1 'polypeptide(L)'
;MLRAGELGMTLEWLEDGVKTIMGPIPAVKYDEVRKRKIWFNSMVAAYTGWKDERNDPVKAVTFGDGSPLPADVVYDCLKILEEESVAIPWRKGDVMLLDNWAVLHSRRPFDPPRRVLASLVK
;
A
#
# COMPACT_ATOMS: atom_id res chain seq x y z
N MET A 1 5.32 -15.74 22.61
CA MET A 1 5.77 -15.26 21.28
C MET A 1 5.35 -13.80 21.16
N LEU A 2 6.17 -12.92 20.57
CA LEU A 2 5.73 -11.53 20.33
C LEU A 2 4.66 -11.53 19.24
N ARG A 3 3.58 -10.76 19.40
CA ARG A 3 2.49 -10.62 18.42
C ARG A 3 2.98 -10.28 17.00
N ALA A 4 4.12 -9.60 16.88
CA ALA A 4 4.74 -9.33 15.58
C ALA A 4 5.20 -10.60 14.85
N GLY A 5 5.72 -11.60 15.57
CA GLY A 5 6.12 -12.88 14.99
C GLY A 5 4.93 -13.69 14.48
N GLU A 6 3.78 -13.60 15.15
CA GLU A 6 2.51 -14.22 14.69
C GLU A 6 1.99 -13.57 13.40
N LEU A 7 2.37 -12.31 13.14
CA LEU A 7 2.03 -11.56 11.92
C LEU A 7 3.08 -11.75 10.80
N GLY A 8 4.07 -12.62 10.98
CA GLY A 8 5.13 -12.86 10.00
C GLY A 8 6.13 -11.71 9.86
N MET A 9 6.29 -10.89 10.90
CA MET A 9 7.25 -9.78 10.94
C MET A 9 8.46 -10.12 11.81
N THR A 10 9.63 -9.68 11.38
CA THR A 10 10.84 -9.63 12.20
C THR A 10 10.96 -8.25 12.83
N LEU A 11 11.37 -8.21 14.10
CA LEU A 11 11.65 -6.98 14.82
C LEU A 11 13.15 -6.88 15.11
N GLU A 12 13.72 -5.72 14.85
CA GLU A 12 15.09 -5.37 15.21
C GLU A 12 15.03 -4.18 16.17
N TRP A 13 15.49 -4.37 17.40
CA TRP A 13 15.56 -3.29 18.40
C TRP A 13 16.72 -2.36 18.06
N LEU A 14 16.45 -1.06 18.03
CA LEU A 14 17.42 0.02 17.85
C LEU A 14 17.63 0.74 19.19
N GLU A 15 18.62 1.62 19.27
CA GLU A 15 18.89 2.41 20.48
C GLU A 15 17.71 3.32 20.88
N ASP A 16 17.01 3.87 19.89
CA ASP A 16 15.92 4.83 20.05
C ASP A 16 14.56 4.33 19.52
N GLY A 17 14.46 3.04 19.15
CA GLY A 17 13.23 2.53 18.55
C GLY A 17 13.25 1.06 18.17
N VAL A 18 12.34 0.69 17.27
CA VAL A 18 12.23 -0.66 16.72
C VAL A 18 12.01 -0.57 15.22
N LYS A 19 12.77 -1.36 14.48
CA LYS A 19 12.59 -1.55 13.04
C LYS A 19 11.76 -2.80 12.80
N THR A 20 10.72 -2.66 11.98
CA THR A 20 9.85 -3.75 11.56
C THR A 20 10.23 -4.19 10.15
N ILE A 21 10.47 -5.47 9.94
CA ILE A 21 10.80 -6.06 8.64
C ILE A 21 9.74 -7.11 8.31
N MET A 22 9.16 -7.00 7.12
CA MET A 22 8.19 -7.97 6.60
C MET A 22 8.62 -8.39 5.19
N GLY A 23 8.78 -9.69 4.97
CA GLY A 23 9.20 -10.20 3.67
C GLY A 23 10.07 -11.46 3.74
N PRO A 24 10.38 -12.08 2.59
CA PRO A 24 9.84 -11.73 1.27
C PRO A 24 8.36 -12.11 1.15
N ILE A 25 7.55 -11.26 0.52
CA ILE A 25 6.12 -11.50 0.26
C ILE A 25 5.79 -11.28 -1.22
N PRO A 26 4.77 -11.96 -1.78
CA PRO A 26 4.38 -11.79 -3.18
C PRO A 26 3.90 -10.37 -3.49
N ALA A 27 4.45 -9.75 -4.53
CA ALA A 27 3.96 -8.47 -5.04
C ALA A 27 2.75 -8.63 -5.99
N VAL A 28 2.64 -9.79 -6.64
CA VAL A 28 1.56 -10.13 -7.56
C VAL A 28 0.81 -11.32 -6.99
N LYS A 29 -0.50 -11.17 -6.79
CA LYS A 29 -1.40 -12.26 -6.36
C LYS A 29 -2.25 -12.73 -7.54
N TYR A 30 -3.01 -13.79 -7.34
CA TYR A 30 -3.95 -14.32 -8.32
C TYR A 30 -5.38 -14.23 -7.77
N ASP A 31 -6.25 -13.54 -8.50
CA ASP A 31 -7.69 -13.50 -8.21
C ASP A 31 -8.34 -14.77 -8.79
N GLU A 32 -8.76 -15.67 -7.89
CA GLU A 32 -9.39 -16.94 -8.27
C GLU A 32 -10.80 -16.79 -8.84
N VAL A 33 -11.50 -15.71 -8.53
CA VAL A 33 -12.85 -15.47 -9.06
C VAL A 33 -12.76 -14.99 -10.51
N ARG A 34 -11.81 -14.08 -10.78
CA ARG A 34 -11.64 -13.46 -12.12
C ARG A 34 -10.57 -14.11 -12.98
N LYS A 35 -9.87 -15.13 -12.46
CA LYS A 35 -8.82 -15.90 -13.14
C LYS A 35 -7.73 -15.03 -13.77
N ARG A 36 -7.22 -14.07 -13.00
CA ARG A 36 -6.17 -13.14 -13.45
C ARG A 36 -5.20 -12.77 -12.34
N LYS A 37 -3.98 -12.38 -12.72
CA LYS A 37 -3.01 -11.77 -11.82
C LYS A 37 -3.44 -10.36 -11.45
N ILE A 38 -3.12 -9.95 -10.23
CA ILE A 38 -3.47 -8.65 -9.67
C ILE A 38 -2.27 -8.01 -8.97
N TRP A 39 -2.18 -6.68 -9.07
CA TRP A 39 -1.16 -5.87 -8.40
C TRP A 39 -1.55 -5.64 -6.95
N PHE A 40 -1.28 -6.63 -6.09
CA PHE A 40 -1.69 -6.63 -4.68
C PHE A 40 -0.46 -6.47 -3.78
N ASN A 41 0.03 -5.23 -3.70
CA ASN A 41 1.15 -4.85 -2.85
C ASN A 41 1.10 -3.35 -2.51
N SER A 42 2.01 -2.92 -1.65
CA SER A 42 2.12 -1.53 -1.20
C SER A 42 3.37 -0.82 -1.76
N MET A 43 3.93 -1.28 -2.89
CA MET A 43 5.21 -0.79 -3.42
C MET A 43 5.22 0.73 -3.61
N VAL A 44 4.31 1.27 -4.43
CA VAL A 44 4.24 2.72 -4.69
C VAL A 44 3.89 3.50 -3.42
N ALA A 45 2.99 2.97 -2.59
CA ALA A 45 2.56 3.62 -1.36
C ALA A 45 3.71 3.77 -0.35
N ALA A 46 4.52 2.72 -0.16
CA ALA A 46 5.68 2.76 0.71
C ALA A 46 6.78 3.66 0.13
N TYR A 47 7.13 3.46 -1.15
CA TYR A 47 8.24 4.15 -1.80
C TYR A 47 8.03 5.66 -1.96
N THR A 48 6.78 6.13 -1.97
CA THR A 48 6.47 7.57 -2.14
C THR A 48 5.88 8.20 -0.89
N GLY A 49 5.25 7.42 -0.02
CA GLY A 49 4.44 7.93 1.08
C GLY A 49 4.95 7.64 2.49
N TRP A 50 5.82 6.65 2.69
CA TRP A 50 6.35 6.32 4.03
C TRP A 50 7.56 7.20 4.35
N LYS A 51 7.29 8.49 4.51
CA LYS A 51 8.28 9.52 4.76
C LYS A 51 7.96 10.26 6.04
N ASP A 52 8.79 10.07 7.04
CA ASP A 52 8.76 10.79 8.32
C ASP A 52 10.18 10.87 8.90
N GLU A 53 10.32 11.31 10.16
CA GLU A 53 11.61 11.44 10.83
C GLU A 53 12.38 10.11 10.98
N ARG A 54 11.68 8.97 10.91
CA ARG A 54 12.23 7.63 11.13
C ARG A 54 12.29 6.78 9.86
N ASN A 55 11.52 7.16 8.84
CA ASN A 55 11.34 6.38 7.62
C ASN A 55 11.84 7.14 6.39
N ASP A 56 12.86 6.55 5.74
CA ASP A 56 13.33 6.95 4.41
C ASP A 56 12.53 6.16 3.35
N PRO A 57 11.66 6.81 2.56
CA PRO A 57 10.71 6.11 1.70
C PRO A 57 11.40 5.25 0.63
N VAL A 58 12.58 5.63 0.12
CA VAL A 58 13.29 4.84 -0.89
C VAL A 58 13.94 3.57 -0.32
N LYS A 59 14.00 3.44 1.02
CA LYS A 59 14.45 2.25 1.75
C LYS A 59 13.29 1.50 2.41
N ALA A 60 12.08 2.06 2.41
CA ALA A 60 10.91 1.49 3.05
C ALA A 60 10.42 0.21 2.34
N VAL A 61 10.76 0.04 1.06
CA VAL A 61 10.46 -1.16 0.28
C VAL A 61 11.60 -1.47 -0.67
N THR A 62 11.98 -2.74 -0.71
CA THR A 62 13.04 -3.30 -1.57
C THR A 62 12.50 -4.52 -2.30
N PHE A 63 13.29 -5.11 -3.20
CA PHE A 63 13.04 -6.48 -3.61
C PHE A 63 13.15 -7.44 -2.41
N GLY A 64 12.60 -8.64 -2.58
CA GLY A 64 12.59 -9.67 -1.53
C GLY A 64 13.96 -10.19 -1.11
N ASP A 65 14.99 -9.92 -1.91
CA ASP A 65 16.39 -10.20 -1.62
C ASP A 65 17.12 -9.02 -0.93
N GLY A 66 16.42 -7.91 -0.70
CA GLY A 66 16.95 -6.70 -0.09
C GLY A 66 17.57 -5.70 -1.08
N SER A 67 17.65 -6.02 -2.37
CA SER A 67 18.16 -5.08 -3.37
C SER A 67 17.17 -3.91 -3.60
N PRO A 68 17.67 -2.68 -3.83
CA PRO A 68 16.80 -1.51 -3.99
C PRO A 68 15.95 -1.61 -5.26
N LEU A 69 14.75 -1.03 -5.21
CA LEU A 69 13.91 -0.89 -6.40
C LEU A 69 14.44 0.23 -7.31
N PRO A 70 14.44 0.06 -8.64
CA PRO A 70 14.74 1.14 -9.58
C PRO A 70 13.69 2.26 -9.47
N ALA A 71 14.13 3.48 -9.19
CA ALA A 71 13.24 4.60 -8.91
C ALA A 71 12.35 4.94 -10.12
N ASP A 72 12.94 4.94 -11.32
CA ASP A 72 12.24 5.16 -12.60
C ASP A 72 11.07 4.21 -12.79
N VAL A 73 11.28 2.90 -12.53
CA VAL A 73 10.23 1.89 -12.64
C VAL A 73 9.10 2.11 -11.61
N VAL A 74 9.45 2.54 -10.39
CA VAL A 74 8.43 2.84 -9.36
C VAL A 74 7.58 4.04 -9.77
N TYR A 75 8.20 5.10 -10.32
CA TYR A 75 7.49 6.28 -10.79
C TYR A 75 6.66 6.01 -12.05
N ASP A 76 7.12 5.14 -12.96
CA ASP A 76 6.31 4.68 -14.09
C ASP A 76 5.08 3.89 -13.61
N CYS A 77 5.24 3.05 -12.59
CA CYS A 77 4.09 2.40 -11.93
C CYS A 77 3.12 3.42 -11.33
N LEU A 78 3.62 4.47 -10.65
CA LEU A 78 2.77 5.54 -10.13
C LEU A 78 1.98 6.21 -11.25
N LYS A 79 2.63 6.52 -12.38
CA LYS A 79 1.97 7.12 -13.54
C LYS A 79 0.84 6.24 -14.08
N ILE A 80 1.06 4.94 -14.24
CA ILE A 80 0.01 3.99 -14.66
C ILE A 80 -1.15 3.99 -13.67
N LEU A 81 -0.87 4.00 -12.36
CA LEU A 81 -1.93 4.06 -11.34
C LEU A 81 -2.75 5.35 -11.43
N GLU A 82 -2.13 6.47 -11.74
CA GLU A 82 -2.83 7.76 -11.92
C GLU A 82 -3.68 7.77 -13.20
N GLU A 83 -3.13 7.30 -14.32
CA GLU A 83 -3.79 7.24 -15.63
C GLU A 83 -5.02 6.32 -15.62
N GLU A 84 -4.92 5.16 -14.96
CA GLU A 84 -6.01 4.18 -14.86
C GLU A 84 -6.99 4.49 -13.71
N SER A 85 -6.74 5.54 -12.92
CA SER A 85 -7.60 5.88 -11.78
C SER A 85 -8.90 6.57 -12.20
N VAL A 86 -10.00 6.18 -11.55
CA VAL A 86 -11.30 6.84 -11.72
C VAL A 86 -11.65 7.63 -10.45
N ALA A 87 -11.58 8.95 -10.53
CA ALA A 87 -11.85 9.86 -9.42
C ALA A 87 -13.30 10.39 -9.47
N ILE A 88 -14.23 9.67 -8.83
CA ILE A 88 -15.64 10.07 -8.77
C ILE A 88 -15.85 11.13 -7.66
N PRO A 89 -16.42 12.31 -7.97
CA PRO A 89 -16.70 13.32 -6.97
C PRO A 89 -17.83 12.87 -6.03
N TRP A 90 -17.50 12.75 -4.75
CA TRP A 90 -18.45 12.32 -3.71
C TRP A 90 -19.61 13.29 -3.52
N ARG A 91 -20.82 12.74 -3.38
CA ARG A 91 -22.02 13.45 -2.93
C ARG A 91 -22.54 12.84 -1.64
N LYS A 92 -23.25 13.65 -0.85
CA LYS A 92 -23.88 13.18 0.39
C LYS A 92 -24.92 12.12 0.06
N GLY A 93 -24.79 10.95 0.70
CA GLY A 93 -25.68 9.81 0.49
C GLY A 93 -25.12 8.75 -0.45
N ASP A 94 -24.01 9.03 -1.15
CA ASP A 94 -23.35 8.03 -2.00
C ASP A 94 -22.81 6.87 -1.16
N VAL A 95 -22.90 5.66 -1.72
CA VAL A 95 -22.27 4.46 -1.21
C VAL A 95 -21.43 3.86 -2.34
N MET A 96 -20.15 3.64 -2.07
CA MET A 96 -19.23 2.96 -2.99
C MET A 96 -18.92 1.57 -2.44
N LEU A 97 -19.17 0.55 -3.24
CA LEU A 97 -18.77 -0.83 -2.95
C LEU A 97 -17.50 -1.13 -3.75
N LEU A 98 -16.44 -1.54 -3.05
CA LEU A 98 -15.17 -1.91 -3.65
C LEU A 98 -14.88 -3.39 -3.40
N ASP A 99 -14.51 -4.12 -4.45
CA ASP A 99 -13.88 -5.42 -4.29
C ASP A 99 -12.38 -5.22 -4.05
N ASN A 100 -11.94 -5.50 -2.81
CA ASN A 100 -10.57 -5.27 -2.37
C ASN A 100 -9.54 -6.21 -3.05
N TRP A 101 -9.98 -7.25 -3.75
CA TRP A 101 -9.10 -8.06 -4.61
C TRP A 101 -8.84 -7.41 -5.98
N ALA A 102 -9.72 -6.52 -6.43
CA ALA A 102 -9.67 -5.98 -7.78
C ALA A 102 -9.30 -4.49 -7.84
N VAL A 103 -9.43 -3.74 -6.73
CA VAL A 103 -9.34 -2.28 -6.74
C VAL A 103 -8.39 -1.77 -5.66
N LEU A 104 -7.41 -0.95 -6.08
CA LEU A 104 -6.67 -0.07 -5.18
C LEU A 104 -7.45 1.25 -5.03
N HIS A 105 -7.38 1.87 -3.86
CA HIS A 105 -8.02 3.15 -3.60
C HIS A 105 -7.05 4.15 -2.98
N SER A 106 -7.25 5.43 -3.27
CA SER A 106 -6.44 6.53 -2.75
C SER A 106 -7.34 7.71 -2.36
N ARG A 107 -6.72 8.81 -1.94
CA ARG A 107 -7.44 10.02 -1.53
C ARG A 107 -6.72 11.25 -2.06
N ARG A 108 -7.46 12.11 -2.78
CA ARG A 108 -6.97 13.45 -3.16
C ARG A 108 -6.92 14.38 -1.93
N PRO A 109 -6.02 15.37 -1.91
CA PRO A 109 -6.11 16.50 -0.99
C PRO A 109 -7.49 17.17 -1.07
N PHE A 110 -7.95 17.75 0.03
CA PHE A 110 -9.25 18.42 0.11
C PHE A 110 -9.23 19.49 1.19
N ASP A 111 -10.11 20.49 1.05
CA ASP A 111 -10.38 21.46 2.09
C ASP A 111 -11.53 20.96 3.00
N PRO A 112 -11.39 21.03 4.34
CA PRO A 112 -12.47 20.65 5.25
C PRO A 112 -13.67 21.61 5.13
N PRO A 113 -14.91 21.16 5.45
CA PRO A 113 -15.24 19.88 6.07
C PRO A 113 -15.43 18.74 5.06
N ARG A 114 -14.93 17.54 5.40
CA ARG A 114 -15.18 16.29 4.66
C ARG A 114 -15.31 15.12 5.63
N ARG A 115 -16.36 14.31 5.46
CA ARG A 115 -16.57 13.08 6.24
C ARG A 115 -16.98 11.94 5.32
N VAL A 116 -16.23 10.84 5.36
CA VAL A 116 -16.53 9.58 4.70
C VAL A 116 -16.46 8.48 5.75
N LEU A 117 -17.42 7.57 5.74
CA LEU A 117 -17.45 6.40 6.62
C LEU A 117 -17.10 5.15 5.81
N ALA A 118 -16.58 4.11 6.48
CA ALA A 118 -16.19 2.87 5.84
C ALA A 118 -16.66 1.66 6.66
N SER A 119 -16.84 0.53 5.98
CA SER A 119 -17.07 -0.79 6.56
C SER A 119 -16.20 -1.80 5.82
N LEU A 120 -15.70 -2.81 6.54
CA LEU A 120 -14.84 -3.86 6.01
C LEU A 120 -15.58 -5.19 6.05
N VAL A 121 -15.43 -5.97 4.98
CA VAL A 121 -15.98 -7.32 4.87
C VAL A 121 -14.86 -8.33 5.06
N LYS A 122 -15.21 -9.48 5.64
CA LYS A 122 -14.28 -10.60 5.88
C LYS A 122 -13.88 -11.29 4.59
#